data_AF-A0ABD7SQV4-F1
#
_entry.id   AF-A0ABD7SQV4-F1
#
_cell.length_a   1.000
_cell.length_b   1.000
_cell.length_c   1.000
_cell.angle_alpha   90.00
_cell.angle_beta   90.00
_cell.angle_gamma   90.00
#
_symmetry.space_group_name_H-M   'P 1'
#
loop_
_entity.id
_entity.type
_entity.pdbx_description
1 polymer ?
#
loop_
_entity_poly.entity_id
_entity_poly.type
_entity_poly.pdbx_seq_one_letter_code
_entity_poly.pdbx_strand_id
1 'polypeptide(L)'
;MIFRREQILSLDLLPSEREAALFVCKIGIDRARELIDKITRRITRRYEACWQANNHIPINREWIRQTPFEVGLLHRLKIGICIVDRSNSPWAAHQRILARIAERNAKRQAKRNNALCISVAS
;
A
#
# COMPACT_ATOMS: atom_id res chain seq x y z
N MET A 1 4.60 -8.22 8.38
CA MET A 1 3.88 -8.93 9.46
C MET A 1 2.39 -8.62 9.28
N ILE A 2 1.56 -9.65 9.10
CA ILE A 2 0.11 -9.51 8.93
C ILE A 2 -0.52 -9.86 10.28
N PHE A 3 -1.43 -9.02 10.78
CA PHE A 3 -2.13 -9.33 12.02
C PHE A 3 -3.06 -10.52 11.86
N ARG A 4 -3.04 -11.43 12.84
CA ARG A 4 -4.04 -12.49 12.98
C ARG A 4 -5.31 -11.93 13.63
N ARG A 5 -6.43 -12.61 13.40
CA ARG A 5 -7.74 -12.23 13.93
C ARG A 5 -7.73 -11.95 15.44
N GLU A 6 -7.06 -12.78 16.22
CA GLU A 6 -6.95 -12.64 17.68
C GLU A 6 -6.28 -11.31 18.09
N GLN A 7 -5.24 -10.92 17.35
CA GLN A 7 -4.49 -9.69 17.62
C GLN A 7 -5.33 -8.44 17.33
N ILE A 8 -6.25 -8.50 16.38
CA ILE A 8 -7.17 -7.39 16.08
C ILE A 8 -8.19 -7.20 17.21
N LEU A 9 -8.65 -8.31 17.81
CA LEU A 9 -9.62 -8.23 18.90
C LEU A 9 -9.01 -7.61 20.17
N SER A 10 -7.70 -7.74 20.36
CA SER A 10 -6.96 -7.11 21.46
C SER A 10 -6.60 -5.63 21.25
N LEU A 11 -6.78 -5.09 20.04
CA LEU A 11 -6.50 -3.68 19.78
C LEU A 11 -7.67 -2.81 20.27
N ASP A 12 -7.33 -1.64 20.80
CA ASP A 12 -8.28 -0.58 21.13
C ASP A 12 -8.69 0.14 19.84
N LEU A 13 -9.65 -0.44 19.13
CA LEU A 13 -10.19 0.04 17.86
C LEU A 13 -11.67 0.39 18.02
N LEU A 14 -12.11 1.43 17.30
CA LEU A 14 -13.53 1.75 17.15
C LEU A 14 -14.28 0.55 16.54
N PRO A 15 -15.60 0.39 16.79
CA PRO A 15 -16.38 -0.71 16.24
C PRO A 15 -16.25 -0.84 14.71
N SER A 16 -16.33 0.28 13.99
CA SER A 16 -16.21 0.35 12.54
C SER A 16 -14.82 -0.07 12.03
N GLU A 17 -13.76 0.31 12.74
CA GLU A 17 -12.38 -0.07 12.43
C GLU A 17 -12.12 -1.55 12.66
N ARG A 18 -12.65 -2.09 13.77
CA ARG A 18 -12.60 -3.52 14.08
C ARG A 18 -13.30 -4.34 13.00
N GLU A 19 -14.50 -3.94 12.59
CA GLU A 19 -15.23 -4.60 11.51
C GLU A 19 -14.52 -4.54 10.15
N ALA A 20 -13.83 -3.43 9.87
CA ALA A 20 -13.03 -3.25 8.67
C ALA A 20 -11.78 -4.15 8.68
N ALA A 21 -11.05 -4.17 9.79
CA ALA A 21 -9.86 -4.99 9.97
C ALA A 21 -10.20 -6.50 9.90
N LEU A 22 -11.26 -6.92 10.58
CA LEU A 22 -11.75 -8.31 10.52
C LEU A 22 -12.17 -8.72 9.11
N PHE A 23 -12.81 -7.81 8.36
CA PHE A 23 -13.18 -8.06 6.97
C PHE A 23 -11.96 -8.28 6.09
N VAL A 24 -10.95 -7.40 6.17
CA VAL A 24 -9.71 -7.53 5.40
C VAL A 24 -8.91 -8.77 5.81
N CYS A 25 -8.85 -9.10 7.09
CA CYS A 25 -8.23 -10.35 7.55
C CYS A 25 -8.94 -11.60 7.01
N LYS A 26 -10.27 -11.56 6.89
CA LYS A 26 -11.05 -12.68 6.35
C LYS A 26 -10.80 -12.91 4.86
N ILE A 27 -10.71 -11.84 4.06
CA ILE A 27 -10.57 -11.94 2.60
C ILE A 27 -9.09 -11.98 2.15
N GLY A 28 -8.16 -11.51 2.98
CA GLY A 28 -6.75 -11.35 2.65
C GLY A 28 -6.40 -9.97 2.07
N ILE A 29 -5.18 -9.48 2.37
CA ILE A 29 -4.70 -8.15 1.93
C ILE A 29 -4.64 -8.06 0.40
N ASP A 30 -4.13 -9.08 -0.28
CA ASP A 30 -4.00 -9.06 -1.74
C ASP A 30 -5.37 -8.96 -2.41
N ARG A 31 -6.33 -9.74 -1.93
CA ARG A 31 -7.71 -9.66 -2.40
C ARG A 31 -8.34 -8.30 -2.11
N ALA A 32 -8.08 -7.72 -0.94
CA ALA A 32 -8.56 -6.40 -0.60
C ALA A 32 -8.01 -5.33 -1.57
N ARG A 33 -6.72 -5.40 -1.93
CA ARG A 33 -6.08 -4.52 -2.91
C ARG A 33 -6.66 -4.71 -4.31
N GLU A 34 -6.87 -5.95 -4.76
CA GLU A 34 -7.53 -6.23 -6.04
C GLU A 34 -8.94 -5.62 -6.12
N LEU A 35 -9.70 -5.67 -5.03
CA LEU A 35 -11.04 -5.08 -4.97
C LEU A 35 -10.98 -3.55 -5.07
N ILE A 36 -10.04 -2.90 -4.37
CA ILE A 36 -9.79 -1.46 -4.50
C ILE A 36 -9.47 -1.10 -5.96
N ASP A 37 -8.59 -1.86 -6.61
CA ASP A 37 -8.22 -1.62 -8.01
C ASP A 37 -9.41 -1.78 -8.94
N LYS A 38 -10.24 -2.81 -8.76
CA LYS A 38 -11.46 -3.01 -9.57
C LYS A 38 -12.44 -1.85 -9.44
N ILE A 39 -12.67 -1.36 -8.21
CA ILE A 39 -13.54 -0.20 -7.96
C ILE A 39 -12.95 1.05 -8.61
N THR A 40 -11.64 1.28 -8.42
CA THR A 40 -10.94 2.45 -8.98
C THR A 40 -10.97 2.45 -10.51
N ARG A 41 -10.77 1.30 -11.15
CA ARG A 41 -10.91 1.14 -12.61
C ARG A 41 -12.33 1.45 -13.08
N ARG A 42 -13.35 1.01 -12.34
CA ARG A 42 -14.75 1.30 -12.68
C ARG A 42 -15.08 2.79 -12.58
N ILE A 43 -14.56 3.48 -11.57
CA ILE A 43 -14.71 4.95 -11.43
C ILE A 43 -13.96 5.65 -12.56
N THR A 44 -12.75 5.18 -12.90
CA THR A 44 -11.94 5.74 -13.98
C THR A 44 -12.62 5.59 -15.35
N ARG A 45 -13.21 4.44 -15.65
CA ARG A 45 -13.99 4.26 -16.89
C ARG A 45 -15.19 5.20 -16.97
N ARG A 46 -15.91 5.41 -15.85
CA ARG A 46 -17.03 6.38 -15.80
C ARG A 46 -16.54 7.82 -16.02
N TYR A 47 -15.39 8.16 -15.44
CA TYR A 47 -14.73 9.44 -15.68
C TYR A 47 -14.39 9.63 -17.15
N GLU A 48 -13.70 8.67 -17.77
CA GLU A 48 -13.30 8.72 -19.18
C GLU A 48 -14.50 8.84 -20.11
N ALA A 49 -15.57 8.07 -19.86
CA ALA A 49 -16.80 8.17 -20.64
C ALA A 49 -17.45 9.56 -20.54
N CYS A 50 -17.48 10.15 -19.34
CA CYS A 50 -18.04 11.50 -19.15
C CYS A 50 -17.16 12.57 -19.79
N TRP A 51 -15.84 12.44 -19.68
CA TRP A 51 -14.87 13.33 -20.33
C TRP A 51 -14.99 13.31 -21.86
N GLN A 52 -15.12 12.11 -22.45
CA GLN A 52 -15.35 11.94 -23.89
C GLN A 52 -16.69 12.51 -24.33
N ALA A 53 -17.77 12.28 -23.58
CA ALA A 53 -19.10 12.81 -23.88
C ALA A 53 -19.16 14.35 -23.79
N ASN A 54 -18.34 14.97 -22.94
CA ASN A 54 -18.25 16.42 -22.77
C ASN A 54 -17.17 17.08 -23.64
N ASN A 55 -16.88 16.54 -24.84
CA ASN A 55 -15.88 17.11 -25.76
C ASN A 55 -14.51 17.38 -25.12
N HIS A 56 -14.08 16.48 -24.23
CA HIS A 56 -12.81 16.57 -23.51
C HIS A 56 -12.67 17.78 -22.57
N ILE A 57 -13.78 18.43 -22.19
CA ILE A 57 -13.77 19.50 -21.18
C ILE A 57 -13.29 18.92 -19.85
N PRO A 58 -12.32 19.54 -19.16
CA PRO A 58 -11.88 19.10 -17.84
C PRO A 58 -13.05 19.08 -16.85
N ILE A 59 -13.27 17.91 -16.24
CA ILE A 59 -14.25 17.70 -15.17
C ILE A 59 -13.54 17.23 -13.91
N ASN A 60 -14.05 17.62 -12.75
CA ASN A 60 -13.53 17.14 -11.47
C ASN A 60 -13.91 15.68 -11.26
N ARG A 61 -12.96 14.86 -10.80
CA ARG A 61 -13.20 13.43 -10.51
C ARG A 61 -14.28 13.20 -9.45
N GLU A 62 -14.44 14.15 -8.54
CA GLU A 62 -15.44 14.11 -7.47
C GLU A 62 -16.88 14.21 -8.00
N TRP A 63 -17.07 14.77 -9.20
CA TRP A 63 -18.38 14.88 -9.82
C TRP A 63 -18.85 13.57 -10.46
N ILE A 64 -17.96 12.60 -10.59
CA ILE A 64 -18.32 11.27 -11.10
C ILE A 64 -19.13 10.54 -10.03
N ARG A 65 -20.38 10.21 -10.38
CA ARG A 65 -21.29 9.49 -9.49
C ARG A 65 -20.67 8.18 -9.01
N GLN A 66 -20.52 8.05 -7.70
CA GLN A 66 -20.14 6.82 -7.00
C GLN A 66 -21.36 6.26 -6.27
N THR A 67 -21.53 4.94 -6.26
CA THR A 67 -22.65 4.35 -5.52
C THR A 67 -22.34 4.32 -4.02
N PRO A 68 -23.34 4.38 -3.12
CA PRO A 68 -23.11 4.26 -1.68
C PRO A 68 -22.34 2.99 -1.31
N PHE A 69 -22.59 1.89 -2.04
CA PHE A 69 -21.86 0.64 -1.90
C PHE A 69 -20.37 0.78 -2.23
N GLU A 70 -20.03 1.44 -3.34
CA GLU A 70 -18.63 1.64 -3.75
C GLU A 70 -17.87 2.47 -2.70
N VAL A 71 -18.49 3.55 -2.23
CA VAL A 71 -17.90 4.43 -1.21
C VAL A 71 -17.70 3.67 0.10
N GLY A 72 -18.73 2.98 0.58
CA GLY A 72 -18.67 2.21 1.83
C GLY A 72 -17.67 1.06 1.77
N LEU A 73 -17.64 0.31 0.66
CA LEU A 73 -16.69 -0.78 0.46
C LEU A 73 -15.25 -0.25 0.37
N LEU A 74 -15.02 0.83 -0.38
CA LEU A 74 -13.70 1.43 -0.51
C LEU A 74 -13.18 1.93 0.85
N HIS A 75 -14.05 2.60 1.62
CA HIS A 75 -13.73 3.07 2.97
C HIS A 75 -13.33 1.91 3.89
N ARG A 76 -14.17 0.86 3.94
CA ARG A 76 -13.91 -0.34 4.76
C ARG A 76 -12.61 -1.05 4.37
N LEU A 77 -12.34 -1.20 3.07
CA LEU A 77 -11.12 -1.84 2.58
C LEU A 77 -9.87 -1.02 2.93
N LYS A 78 -9.91 0.31 2.76
CA LYS A 78 -8.78 1.19 3.08
C LYS A 78 -8.43 1.18 4.56
N ILE A 79 -9.44 1.32 5.44
CA ILE A 79 -9.24 1.25 6.89
C ILE A 79 -8.70 -0.12 7.29
N GLY A 80 -9.33 -1.20 6.81
CA GLY A 80 -8.92 -2.55 7.15
C GLY A 80 -7.50 -2.86 6.71
N ILE A 81 -7.08 -2.46 5.51
CA ILE A 81 -5.70 -2.61 5.06
C ILE A 81 -4.74 -1.79 5.93
N CYS A 82 -5.07 -0.53 6.25
CA CYS A 82 -4.23 0.33 7.08
C CYS A 82 -3.91 -0.33 8.45
N ILE A 83 -4.91 -0.98 9.04
CA ILE A 83 -4.78 -1.66 10.34
C ILE A 83 -4.01 -2.99 10.20
N VAL A 84 -4.37 -3.80 9.20
CA VAL A 84 -3.86 -5.18 9.05
C VAL A 84 -2.46 -5.22 8.44
N ASP A 85 -2.14 -4.29 7.55
CA ASP A 85 -0.89 -4.25 6.80
C ASP A 85 0.19 -3.42 7.51
N ARG A 86 0.95 -4.07 8.41
CA ARG A 86 2.14 -3.46 9.03
C ARG A 86 3.40 -3.53 8.17
N SER A 87 3.34 -4.05 6.95
CA SER A 87 4.52 -4.15 6.06
C SER A 87 5.08 -2.78 5.66
N ASN A 88 4.26 -1.73 5.75
CA ASN A 88 4.65 -0.33 5.54
C ASN A 88 4.69 0.49 6.84
N SER A 89 4.85 -0.15 8.00
CA SER A 89 5.11 0.57 9.24
C SER A 89 6.40 1.41 9.16
N PRO A 90 6.49 2.53 9.90
CA PRO A 90 7.73 3.32 9.99
C PRO A 90 8.95 2.46 10.35
N TRP A 91 8.75 1.46 11.21
CA TRP A 91 9.79 0.49 11.58
C TRP A 91 10.22 -0.38 10.39
N ALA A 92 9.29 -0.96 9.63
CA ALA A 92 9.62 -1.74 8.43
C ALA A 92 10.29 -0.87 7.34
N ALA A 93 9.87 0.38 7.21
CA ALA A 93 10.53 1.35 6.34
C ALA A 93 11.97 1.65 6.79
N HIS A 94 12.18 1.83 8.10
CA HIS A 94 13.51 2.02 8.69
C HIS A 94 14.43 0.80 8.45
N GLN A 95 13.92 -0.42 8.62
CA GLN A 95 14.67 -1.65 8.32
C GLN A 95 15.10 -1.73 6.84
N ARG A 96 14.22 -1.33 5.90
CA ARG A 96 14.59 -1.26 4.47
C ARG A 96 15.67 -0.21 4.20
N ILE A 97 15.67 0.91 4.92
CA ILE A 97 16.71 1.95 4.78
C ILE A 97 18.06 1.42 5.30
N LEU A 98 18.07 0.78 6.48
CA LEU A 98 19.27 0.18 7.06
C LEU A 98 19.89 -0.86 6.13
N ALA A 99 19.08 -1.75 5.55
CA ALA A 99 19.54 -2.75 4.59
C ALA A 99 20.22 -2.10 3.36
N ARG A 100 19.64 -1.02 2.81
CA ARG A 100 20.24 -0.26 1.69
C ARG A 100 21.56 0.41 2.08
N ILE A 101 21.67 0.91 3.32
CA ILE A 101 22.92 1.50 3.83
C ILE A 101 24.00 0.42 3.96
N ALA A 102 23.66 -0.74 4.54
CA ALA A 102 24.57 -1.87 4.68
C ALA A 102 25.09 -2.35 3.32
N GLU A 103 24.20 -2.49 2.32
CA GLU A 103 24.58 -2.88 0.96
C GLU A 103 25.54 -1.86 0.30
N ARG A 104 25.27 -0.55 0.48
CA ARG A 104 26.17 0.51 -0.01
C ARG A 104 27.54 0.45 0.66
N ASN A 105 27.59 0.22 1.97
CA ASN A 105 28.84 0.12 2.71
C ASN A 105 29.64 -1.12 2.30
N ALA A 106 28.99 -2.27 2.11
CA ALA A 106 29.62 -3.48 1.62
C ALA A 106 30.25 -3.27 0.22
N LYS A 107 29.52 -2.61 -0.70
CA LYS A 107 30.04 -2.25 -2.04
C LYS A 107 31.26 -1.33 -1.95
N ARG A 108 31.24 -0.32 -1.07
CA ARG A 108 32.38 0.59 -0.85
C ARG A 108 33.58 -0.14 -0.28
N GLN A 109 33.37 -1.04 0.68
CA GLN A 109 34.42 -1.83 1.29
C GLN A 109 35.05 -2.81 0.30
N ALA A 110 34.24 -3.48 -0.53
CA ALA A 110 34.72 -4.32 -1.62
C ALA A 110 35.61 -3.53 -2.61
N LYS A 111 35.19 -2.33 -3.01
CA LYS A 111 36.01 -1.45 -3.86
C LYS A 111 37.33 -1.05 -3.19
N ARG A 112 37.30 -0.69 -1.91
CA ARG A 112 38.51 -0.32 -1.15
C ARG A 112 39.47 -1.50 -1.01
N ASN A 113 38.96 -2.68 -0.68
CA ASN A 113 39.76 -3.90 -0.55
C ASN A 113 40.39 -4.30 -1.90
N ASN A 114 39.64 -4.15 -3.00
CA ASN A 114 40.16 -4.44 -4.33
C ASN A 114 41.27 -3.45 -4.74
N ALA A 115 41.09 -2.15 -4.46
CA ALA A 115 42.12 -1.13 -4.69
C ALA A 115 43.39 -1.40 -3.87
N LEU A 116 43.24 -1.83 -2.60
CA LEU A 116 44.35 -2.22 -1.73
C LEU A 116 45.09 -3.46 -2.24
N CYS A 117 44.38 -4.49 -2.73
CA CYS A 117 45.01 -5.67 -3.34
C CYS A 117 45.87 -5.32 -4.56
N ILE A 118 45.39 -4.41 -5.42
CA ILE A 118 46.14 -3.97 -6.61
C ILE A 118 47.41 -3.20 -6.21
N SER A 119 47.34 -2.36 -5.17
CA SER A 119 48.50 -1.57 -4.71
C SER A 119 49.58 -2.38 -4.00
N VAL A 120 49.25 -3.54 -3.43
CA VAL A 120 50.24 -4.42 -2.74
C VAL A 120 50.90 -5.40 -3.71
N ALA A 121 50.27 -5.66 -4.87
CA ALA A 121 50.80 -6.52 -5.92
C ALA A 121 51.67 -5.79 -6.97
N SER A 122 51.77 -4.45 -6.86
CA SER A 122 52.63 -3.59 -7.71
C SER A 122 53.93 -3.27 -6.97
#